data_AF-A0A821LLJ9-F1
#
_entry.id   AF-A0A821LLJ9-F1
#
_cell.length_a   1.000
_cell.length_b   1.000
_cell.length_c   1.000
_cell.angle_alpha   90.00
_cell.angle_beta   90.00
_cell.angle_gamma   90.00
#
_symmetry.space_group_name_H-M   'P 1'
#
loop_
_entity.id
_entity.type
_entity.pdbx_description
1 polymer ?
#
loop_
_entity_poly.entity_id
_entity_poly.type
_entity_poly.pdbx_seq_one_letter_code
_entity_poly.pdbx_strand_id
1 'polypeptide(L)'
;MTKIILYLDAGTELRSSLDPIIETIRTHGYFLTQQKTLIIDHTDEQTFTALNTSKNEFSTGVYYQTAGGILGFITNHSGFHKDILTPFVACSLNVDCIAPITSRSSTTHRFDQSVLSILVHKVGYKVESAERFHGDFGSALELDTNMVIFSRRWHCPKVYASEVVFRHTCTYSPIFRSRHRIKIIHEHIEIMLYPRLVSFDHYYLRITRQ
;
A
#
# COMPACT_ATOMS: atom_id res chain seq x y z
N MET A 1 -5.41 -23.96 4.77
CA MET A 1 -6.20 -23.23 3.76
C MET A 1 -5.43 -21.99 3.33
N THR A 2 -5.22 -21.81 2.02
CA THR A 2 -4.64 -20.60 1.44
C THR A 2 -5.63 -19.44 1.57
N LYS A 3 -5.18 -18.28 2.05
CA LYS A 3 -5.99 -17.05 2.12
C LYS A 3 -5.33 -15.96 1.29
N ILE A 4 -6.14 -15.09 0.70
CA ILE A 4 -5.67 -13.88 0.03
C ILE A 4 -5.82 -12.71 0.99
N ILE A 5 -4.74 -11.96 1.18
CA ILE A 5 -4.74 -10.68 1.88
C ILE A 5 -4.57 -9.60 0.83
N LEU A 6 -5.44 -8.59 0.87
CA LEU A 6 -5.29 -7.36 0.09
C LEU A 6 -5.25 -6.18 1.07
N TYR A 7 -4.12 -5.50 1.12
CA TYR A 7 -3.94 -4.29 1.89
C TYR A 7 -4.16 -3.08 0.99
N LEU A 8 -5.04 -2.19 1.43
CA LEU A 8 -5.30 -0.92 0.80
C LEU A 8 -5.16 0.19 1.85
N ASP A 9 -4.38 1.20 1.53
CA ASP A 9 -4.29 2.41 2.31
C ASP A 9 -5.68 3.01 2.43
N ALA A 10 -5.92 3.63 3.58
CA ALA A 10 -7.12 4.39 3.85
C ALA A 10 -7.60 5.11 2.58
N GLY A 11 -6.83 6.07 2.04
CA GLY A 11 -7.18 6.95 0.90
C GLY A 11 -7.62 6.31 -0.42
N THR A 12 -7.76 4.99 -0.49
CA THR A 12 -8.04 4.21 -1.68
C THR A 12 -9.54 3.98 -1.88
N GLU A 13 -9.99 4.21 -3.10
CA GLU A 13 -11.34 3.91 -3.58
C GLU A 13 -11.27 2.80 -4.63
N LEU A 14 -12.20 1.85 -4.53
CA LEU A 14 -12.41 0.81 -5.52
C LEU A 14 -13.46 1.30 -6.52
N ARG A 15 -13.11 1.30 -7.81
CA ARG A 15 -13.98 1.80 -8.89
C ARG A 15 -14.47 0.71 -9.84
N SER A 16 -13.84 -0.47 -9.79
CA SER A 16 -14.22 -1.61 -10.61
C SER A 16 -13.95 -2.92 -9.85
N SER A 17 -14.24 -4.05 -10.48
CA SER A 17 -14.02 -5.37 -9.88
C SER A 17 -12.56 -5.58 -9.47
N LEU A 18 -12.36 -6.24 -8.33
CA LEU A 18 -11.06 -6.69 -7.85
C LEU A 18 -10.55 -7.95 -8.56
N ASP A 19 -11.36 -8.58 -9.42
CA ASP A 19 -11.00 -9.85 -10.08
C ASP A 19 -9.63 -9.83 -10.75
N PRO A 20 -9.21 -8.76 -11.48
CA PRO A 20 -7.88 -8.72 -12.06
C PRO A 20 -6.76 -8.79 -11.01
N ILE A 21 -6.95 -8.11 -9.87
CA ILE A 21 -5.97 -8.11 -8.76
C ILE A 21 -5.92 -9.50 -8.12
N ILE A 22 -7.09 -10.08 -7.83
CA ILE A 22 -7.20 -11.40 -7.24
C ILE A 22 -6.56 -12.44 -8.14
N GLU A 23 -6.76 -12.36 -9.45
CA GLU A 23 -6.19 -13.29 -10.41
C GLU A 23 -4.66 -13.16 -10.51
N THR A 24 -4.12 -11.94 -10.46
CA THR A 24 -2.67 -11.72 -10.35
C THR A 24 -2.12 -12.35 -9.06
N ILE A 25 -2.81 -12.18 -7.91
CA ILE A 25 -2.40 -12.81 -6.64
C ILE A 25 -2.45 -14.33 -6.73
N ARG A 26 -3.46 -14.92 -7.38
CA ARG A 26 -3.53 -16.38 -7.57
C ARG A 26 -2.42 -16.90 -8.47
N THR A 27 -2.10 -16.16 -9.53
CA THR A 27 -1.10 -16.55 -10.53
C THR A 27 0.32 -16.43 -10.00
N HIS A 28 0.63 -15.35 -9.28
CA HIS A 28 2.00 -15.04 -8.85
C HIS A 28 2.21 -15.22 -7.34
N GLY A 29 1.15 -15.38 -6.56
CA GLY A 29 1.18 -15.39 -5.10
C GLY A 29 1.19 -14.01 -4.45
N TYR A 30 1.27 -12.94 -5.25
CA TYR A 30 1.32 -11.56 -4.79
C TYR A 30 0.78 -10.59 -5.85
N PHE A 31 0.51 -9.36 -5.42
CA PHE A 31 0.18 -8.22 -6.26
C PHE A 31 0.90 -6.99 -5.72
N LEU A 32 1.64 -6.33 -6.59
CA LEU A 32 2.40 -5.11 -6.33
C LEU A 32 2.10 -4.15 -7.47
N THR A 33 1.99 -2.86 -7.19
CA THR A 33 1.66 -1.86 -8.22
C THR A 33 2.72 -0.77 -8.28
N GLN A 34 3.02 -0.33 -9.49
CA GLN A 34 4.04 0.68 -9.78
C GLN A 34 3.53 2.08 -9.42
N GLN A 35 4.46 2.98 -9.14
CA GLN A 35 4.24 4.42 -9.05
C GLN A 35 5.09 5.14 -10.10
N LYS A 36 4.74 6.38 -10.44
CA LYS A 36 5.42 7.15 -11.49
C LYS A 36 6.79 7.70 -11.08
N THR A 37 7.14 7.65 -9.80
CA THR A 37 8.37 8.24 -9.28
C THR A 37 9.47 7.20 -9.10
N LEU A 38 10.73 7.62 -9.23
CA LEU A 38 11.88 6.72 -9.10
C LEU A 38 12.26 6.47 -7.65
N ILE A 39 12.91 5.33 -7.39
CA ILE A 39 13.38 4.96 -6.06
C ILE A 39 14.44 5.95 -5.56
N ILE A 40 15.40 6.28 -6.42
CA ILE A 40 16.56 7.11 -6.10
C ILE A 40 16.20 8.56 -5.72
N ASP A 41 15.07 9.06 -6.22
CA ASP A 41 14.64 10.46 -6.02
C ASP A 41 13.94 10.67 -4.69
N HIS A 42 13.36 9.60 -4.13
CA HIS A 42 12.55 9.69 -2.91
C HIS A 42 12.89 8.59 -1.89
N THR A 43 14.15 8.18 -1.84
CA THR A 43 14.63 7.27 -0.80
C THR A 43 15.95 7.77 -0.25
N ASP A 44 15.97 7.91 1.07
CA ASP A 44 17.17 8.28 1.81
C ASP A 44 18.21 7.14 1.74
N GLU A 45 19.48 7.51 1.63
CA GLU A 45 20.60 6.57 1.52
C GLU A 45 20.70 5.62 2.72
N GLN A 46 20.34 6.08 3.92
CA GLN A 46 20.36 5.26 5.12
C GLN A 46 19.40 4.07 5.03
N THR A 47 18.27 4.20 4.33
CA THR A 47 17.36 3.08 4.10
C THR A 47 17.98 2.01 3.20
N PHE A 48 18.76 2.39 2.18
CA PHE A 48 19.51 1.41 1.37
C PHE A 48 20.51 0.65 2.23
N THR A 49 21.31 1.37 3.02
CA THR A 49 22.30 0.79 3.93
C THR A 49 21.64 -0.15 4.95
N ALA A 50 20.52 0.25 5.55
CA ALA A 50 19.77 -0.56 6.51
C ALA A 50 19.21 -1.85 5.87
N LEU A 51 18.97 -1.86 4.57
CA LEU A 51 18.51 -3.02 3.79
C LEU A 51 19.67 -3.79 3.12
N ASN A 52 20.91 -3.53 3.55
CA ASN A 52 22.13 -4.16 3.03
C ASN A 52 22.23 -4.08 1.49
N THR A 53 22.08 -2.87 0.96
CA THR A 53 22.25 -2.51 -0.45
C THR A 53 22.76 -1.06 -0.53
N SER A 54 23.06 -0.57 -1.72
CA SER A 54 23.53 0.80 -1.96
C SER A 54 22.63 1.53 -2.96
N LYS A 55 22.55 2.86 -2.82
CA LYS A 55 21.84 3.70 -3.80
C LYS A 55 22.41 3.56 -5.22
N ASN A 56 23.71 3.27 -5.33
CA ASN A 56 24.39 3.06 -6.61
C ASN A 56 23.89 1.82 -7.37
N GLU A 57 23.43 0.76 -6.69
CA GLU A 57 22.82 -0.39 -7.36
C GLU A 57 21.54 0.00 -8.14
N PHE A 58 20.92 1.11 -7.76
CA PHE A 58 19.68 1.63 -8.34
C PHE A 58 19.90 2.84 -9.26
N SER A 59 21.13 3.36 -9.37
CA SER A 59 21.41 4.57 -10.16
C SER A 59 21.60 4.29 -11.66
N THR A 60 21.87 3.05 -12.03
CA THR A 60 22.19 2.64 -13.42
C THR A 60 20.97 2.22 -14.23
N GLY A 61 19.78 2.15 -13.61
CA GLY A 61 18.54 1.71 -14.24
C GLY A 61 17.35 2.59 -13.88
N VAL A 62 16.21 2.30 -14.51
CA VAL A 62 14.95 2.98 -14.24
C VAL A 62 14.14 2.15 -13.27
N TYR A 63 14.34 2.40 -11.98
CA TYR A 63 13.64 1.69 -10.91
C TYR A 63 12.54 2.58 -10.32
N TYR A 64 11.29 2.26 -10.66
CA TYR A 64 10.12 2.95 -10.13
C TYR A 64 9.75 2.46 -8.73
N GLN A 65 9.18 3.35 -7.94
CA GLN A 65 8.60 3.04 -6.64
C GLN A 65 7.43 2.05 -6.79
N THR A 66 7.25 1.20 -5.78
CA THR A 66 6.10 0.32 -5.60
C THR A 66 5.15 0.95 -4.58
N ALA A 67 3.85 1.00 -4.84
CA ALA A 67 2.92 1.66 -3.93
C ALA A 67 2.82 0.91 -2.58
N GLY A 68 3.34 1.53 -1.52
CA GLY A 68 3.22 0.96 -0.15
C GLY A 68 1.76 0.85 0.32
N GLY A 69 0.88 1.67 -0.26
CA GLY A 69 -0.55 1.69 0.04
C GLY A 69 -1.38 0.62 -0.66
N ILE A 70 -0.81 -0.17 -1.59
CA ILE A 70 -1.58 -1.14 -2.38
C ILE A 70 -0.70 -2.38 -2.58
N LEU A 71 -0.98 -3.43 -1.81
CA LEU A 71 -0.26 -4.71 -1.92
C LEU A 71 -1.18 -5.88 -1.58
N GLY A 72 -1.00 -6.99 -2.28
CA GLY A 72 -1.74 -8.22 -2.01
C GLY A 72 -0.84 -9.45 -2.04
N PHE A 73 -1.21 -10.50 -1.30
CA PHE A 73 -0.44 -11.74 -1.23
C PHE A 73 -1.26 -12.91 -0.70
N ILE A 74 -0.81 -14.13 -1.01
CA ILE A 74 -1.34 -15.35 -0.38
C ILE A 74 -0.54 -15.68 0.89
N THR A 75 -1.23 -16.08 1.95
CA THR A 75 -0.64 -16.25 3.29
C THR A 75 0.40 -17.36 3.44
N ASN A 76 0.52 -18.25 2.45
CA ASN A 76 1.44 -19.38 2.46
C ASN A 76 2.53 -19.28 1.37
N HIS A 77 2.70 -18.12 0.73
CA HIS A 77 3.77 -17.93 -0.23
C HIS A 77 5.11 -17.69 0.48
N SER A 78 5.85 -18.76 0.74
CA SER A 78 7.07 -18.74 1.56
C SER A 78 8.15 -17.77 1.04
N GLY A 79 8.34 -17.67 -0.28
CA GLY A 79 9.28 -16.75 -0.91
C GLY A 79 8.96 -15.29 -0.57
N PHE A 80 7.84 -14.78 -1.05
CA PHE A 80 7.34 -13.43 -0.73
C PHE A 80 7.36 -13.09 0.77
N HIS A 81 6.99 -14.03 1.64
CA HIS A 81 7.10 -13.83 3.08
C HIS A 81 8.54 -13.59 3.52
N LYS A 82 9.46 -14.49 3.16
CA LYS A 82 10.88 -14.42 3.53
C LYS A 82 11.57 -13.20 2.91
N ASP A 83 11.29 -12.94 1.64
CA ASP A 83 12.03 -11.99 0.81
C ASP A 83 11.51 -10.56 0.98
N ILE A 84 10.20 -10.39 1.22
CA ILE A 84 9.55 -9.08 1.31
C ILE A 84 8.98 -8.85 2.70
N LEU A 85 7.99 -9.65 3.15
CA LEU A 85 7.23 -9.30 4.36
C LEU A 85 8.08 -9.30 5.63
N THR A 86 8.94 -10.31 5.84
CA THR A 86 9.81 -10.40 7.01
C THR A 86 10.78 -9.21 7.10
N PRO A 87 11.59 -8.88 6.07
CA PRO A 87 12.48 -7.72 6.13
C PRO A 87 11.70 -6.39 6.15
N PHE A 88 10.54 -6.30 5.48
CA PHE A 88 9.71 -5.12 5.51
C PHE A 88 9.18 -4.82 6.93
N VAL A 89 8.67 -5.84 7.62
CA VAL A 89 8.24 -5.72 9.02
C VAL A 89 9.42 -5.39 9.93
N ALA A 90 10.56 -6.07 9.77
CA ALA A 90 11.76 -5.79 10.56
C ALA A 90 12.21 -4.32 10.42
N CYS A 91 12.22 -3.79 9.19
CA CYS A 91 12.52 -2.39 8.94
C CYS A 91 11.46 -1.45 9.55
N SER A 92 10.17 -1.79 9.45
CA SER A 92 9.09 -0.97 10.03
C SER A 92 9.16 -0.83 11.56
N LEU A 93 9.79 -1.80 12.24
CA LEU A 93 10.02 -1.80 13.68
C LEU A 93 11.31 -1.06 14.07
N ASN A 94 12.14 -0.69 13.10
CA ASN A 94 13.36 0.08 13.30
C ASN A 94 13.18 1.50 12.70
N VAL A 95 13.05 2.50 13.57
CA VAL A 95 12.81 3.89 13.16
C VAL A 95 13.89 4.41 12.20
N ASP A 96 15.15 4.04 12.39
CA ASP A 96 16.26 4.48 11.55
C ASP A 96 16.24 3.84 10.16
N CYS A 97 15.53 2.72 9.99
CA CYS A 97 15.34 2.07 8.70
C CYS A 97 14.14 2.67 7.94
N ILE A 98 12.98 2.75 8.61
CA ILE A 98 11.70 3.16 8.00
C ILE A 98 11.54 4.67 7.86
N ALA A 99 12.22 5.45 8.69
CA ALA A 99 12.15 6.91 8.72
C ALA A 99 13.49 7.51 9.20
N PRO A 100 14.58 7.37 8.40
CA PRO A 100 15.90 7.84 8.79
C PRO A 100 15.90 9.30 9.22
N ILE A 101 16.72 9.66 10.21
CA ILE A 101 16.72 11.00 10.81
C ILE A 101 17.05 12.11 9.81
N THR A 102 17.85 11.78 8.78
CA THR A 102 18.24 12.66 7.68
C THR A 102 17.08 12.99 6.74
N SER A 103 15.99 12.25 6.78
CA SER A 103 14.82 12.48 5.93
C SER A 103 13.51 12.47 6.71
N ARG A 104 13.14 13.65 7.21
CA ARG A 104 11.87 13.89 7.92
C ARG A 104 10.69 14.26 7.00
N SER A 105 10.92 14.36 5.69
CA SER A 105 9.89 14.79 4.73
C SER A 105 9.54 13.69 3.72
N SER A 106 8.25 13.62 3.37
CA SER A 106 7.75 12.76 2.29
C SER A 106 8.27 13.15 0.89
N THR A 107 8.84 14.35 0.75
CA THR A 107 9.45 14.81 -0.50
C THR A 107 10.81 14.16 -0.75
N THR A 108 11.54 13.82 0.31
CA THR A 108 12.89 13.24 0.25
C THR A 108 12.91 11.74 0.53
N HIS A 109 11.92 11.22 1.27
CA HIS A 109 11.79 9.79 1.56
C HIS A 109 10.32 9.35 1.65
N ARG A 110 9.97 8.22 1.02
CA ARG A 110 8.60 7.68 1.03
C ARG A 110 8.35 6.64 2.11
N PHE A 111 9.19 6.57 3.14
CA PHE A 111 9.00 5.70 4.30
C PHE A 111 8.81 4.23 3.93
N ASP A 112 7.67 3.65 4.29
CA ASP A 112 7.27 2.28 3.97
C ASP A 112 7.29 1.96 2.47
N GLN A 113 6.85 2.91 1.63
CA GLN A 113 6.94 2.74 0.18
C GLN A 113 8.40 2.66 -0.31
N SER A 114 9.33 3.41 0.27
CA SER A 114 10.76 3.31 -0.10
C SER A 114 11.33 1.94 0.24
N VAL A 115 11.03 1.44 1.44
CA VAL A 115 11.50 0.12 1.91
C VAL A 115 10.95 -0.99 1.04
N LEU A 116 9.64 -0.99 0.78
CA LEU A 116 8.99 -1.97 -0.09
C LEU A 116 9.63 -1.97 -1.48
N SER A 117 9.84 -0.79 -2.05
CA SER A 117 10.42 -0.66 -3.40
C SER A 117 11.83 -1.23 -3.48
N ILE A 118 12.70 -0.93 -2.52
CA ILE A 118 14.05 -1.49 -2.49
C ILE A 118 13.99 -3.03 -2.43
N LEU A 119 13.18 -3.59 -1.53
CA LEU A 119 13.07 -5.04 -1.36
C LEU A 119 12.55 -5.75 -2.62
N VAL A 120 11.50 -5.21 -3.24
CA VAL A 120 10.87 -5.76 -4.44
C VAL A 120 11.87 -5.82 -5.60
N HIS A 121 12.59 -4.73 -5.85
CA HIS A 121 13.53 -4.64 -6.96
C HIS A 121 14.83 -5.40 -6.69
N LYS A 122 15.32 -5.42 -5.44
CA LYS A 122 16.49 -6.21 -5.04
C LYS A 122 16.31 -7.70 -5.31
N VAL A 123 15.08 -8.20 -5.17
CA VAL A 123 14.74 -9.63 -5.36
C VAL A 123 14.24 -9.91 -6.79
N GLY A 124 13.80 -8.89 -7.52
CA GLY A 124 13.31 -9.02 -8.90
C GLY A 124 11.85 -9.47 -9.00
N TYR A 125 11.02 -9.13 -8.01
CA TYR A 125 9.58 -9.38 -8.09
C TYR A 125 8.92 -8.51 -9.17
N LYS A 126 7.95 -9.06 -9.91
CA LYS A 126 7.21 -8.32 -10.95
C LYS A 126 6.29 -7.29 -10.29
N VAL A 127 6.25 -6.08 -10.85
CA VAL A 127 5.35 -5.01 -10.41
C VAL A 127 4.37 -4.71 -11.53
N GLU A 128 3.08 -4.57 -11.22
CA GLU A 128 2.08 -4.19 -12.21
C GLU A 128 2.16 -2.71 -12.53
N SER A 129 2.39 -2.41 -13.81
CA SER A 129 2.58 -1.06 -14.33
C SER A 129 1.35 -0.51 -15.05
N ALA A 130 0.23 -1.24 -15.07
CA ALA A 130 -1.00 -0.78 -15.68
C ALA A 130 -1.61 0.36 -14.84
N GLU A 131 -1.87 1.50 -15.48
CA GLU A 131 -2.28 2.74 -14.80
C GLU A 131 -3.54 2.60 -13.95
N ARG A 132 -4.45 1.70 -14.35
CA ARG A 132 -5.69 1.37 -13.61
C ARG A 132 -5.47 0.87 -12.18
N PHE A 133 -4.23 0.51 -11.81
CA PHE A 133 -3.85 0.01 -10.49
C PHE A 133 -2.97 0.96 -9.69
N HIS A 134 -2.51 2.08 -10.26
CA HIS A 134 -1.54 2.95 -9.59
C HIS A 134 -2.12 3.68 -8.37
N GLY A 135 -3.45 3.76 -8.22
CA GLY A 135 -4.05 4.54 -7.15
C GLY A 135 -3.57 6.00 -7.20
N ASP A 136 -3.55 6.58 -8.40
CA ASP A 136 -3.18 7.97 -8.62
C ASP A 136 -4.34 8.90 -8.22
N PHE A 137 -4.04 10.19 -8.05
CA PHE A 137 -4.95 11.24 -7.57
C PHE A 137 -5.12 12.37 -8.61
N GLY A 138 -4.64 12.21 -9.83
CA GLY A 138 -4.80 13.20 -10.90
C GLY A 138 -6.27 13.38 -11.32
N SER A 139 -6.73 14.63 -11.47
CA SER A 139 -8.12 14.96 -11.84
C SER A 139 -8.54 14.40 -13.21
N ALA A 140 -7.61 14.27 -14.16
CA ALA A 140 -7.87 13.66 -15.46
C ALA A 140 -8.29 12.18 -15.36
N LEU A 141 -7.90 11.50 -14.29
CA LEU A 141 -8.22 10.10 -14.04
C LEU A 141 -9.56 9.95 -13.31
N GLU A 142 -10.14 11.03 -12.78
CA GLU A 142 -11.43 10.95 -12.08
C GLU A 142 -12.57 10.49 -13.00
N LEU A 143 -12.45 10.73 -14.31
CA LEU A 143 -13.43 10.32 -15.32
C LEU A 143 -13.11 8.99 -15.99
N ASP A 144 -11.98 8.35 -15.68
CA ASP A 144 -11.62 7.07 -16.29
C ASP A 144 -12.39 5.92 -15.63
N THR A 145 -13.28 5.31 -16.42
CA THR A 145 -14.12 4.18 -16.02
C THR A 145 -13.37 2.85 -16.00
N ASN A 146 -12.16 2.80 -16.55
CA ASN A 146 -11.32 1.59 -16.56
C ASN A 146 -10.45 1.44 -15.31
N MET A 147 -10.49 2.42 -14.40
CA MET A 147 -9.76 2.37 -13.15
C MET A 147 -10.31 1.29 -12.23
N VAL A 148 -9.41 0.49 -11.66
CA VAL A 148 -9.76 -0.46 -10.59
C VAL A 148 -9.57 0.23 -9.24
N ILE A 149 -8.44 0.93 -9.08
CA ILE A 149 -8.06 1.61 -7.84
C ILE A 149 -7.79 3.09 -8.10
N PHE A 150 -8.48 3.97 -7.37
CA PHE A 150 -8.27 5.42 -7.39
C PHE A 150 -7.86 5.94 -6.01
N SER A 151 -6.92 6.88 -5.93
CA SER A 151 -6.60 7.54 -4.66
C SER A 151 -7.46 8.79 -4.49
N ARG A 152 -8.39 8.72 -3.55
CA ARG A 152 -9.13 9.89 -3.06
C ARG A 152 -8.33 10.70 -2.06
N ARG A 153 -7.03 10.45 -1.85
CA ARG A 153 -6.20 11.28 -0.96
C ARG A 153 -6.34 12.74 -1.44
N TRP A 154 -6.67 13.65 -0.52
CA TRP A 154 -6.88 15.09 -0.77
C TRP A 154 -8.14 15.55 -1.53
N HIS A 155 -8.96 14.65 -2.05
CA HIS A 155 -10.23 15.04 -2.69
C HIS A 155 -11.29 15.33 -1.62
N CYS A 156 -11.68 16.60 -1.46
CA CYS A 156 -12.69 17.03 -0.49
C CYS A 156 -13.77 17.88 -1.20
N PRO A 157 -15.06 17.71 -0.86
CA PRO A 157 -15.60 16.74 0.09
C PRO A 157 -15.50 15.30 -0.43
N LYS A 158 -15.47 14.30 0.47
CA LYS A 158 -15.65 12.90 0.05
C LYS A 158 -17.11 12.74 -0.37
N VAL A 159 -17.37 12.38 -1.63
CA VAL A 159 -18.74 12.22 -2.16
C VAL A 159 -19.59 11.22 -1.37
N TYR A 160 -18.96 10.22 -0.74
CA TYR A 160 -19.62 9.22 0.11
C TYR A 160 -19.66 9.59 1.60
N ALA A 161 -19.22 10.78 2.01
CA ALA A 161 -19.18 11.15 3.44
C ALA A 161 -20.56 11.06 4.11
N SER A 162 -21.61 11.41 3.37
CA SER A 162 -23.01 11.30 3.82
C SER A 162 -23.50 9.86 3.98
N GLU A 163 -22.80 8.89 3.39
CA GLU A 163 -23.16 7.47 3.42
C GLU A 163 -22.39 6.68 4.49
N VAL A 164 -21.41 7.30 5.15
CA VAL A 164 -20.61 6.64 6.20
C VAL A 164 -21.48 6.40 7.43
N VAL A 165 -21.78 5.13 7.70
CA VAL A 165 -22.47 4.72 8.93
C VAL A 165 -21.42 4.39 9.99
N PHE A 166 -21.35 5.20 11.04
CA PHE A 166 -20.49 4.92 12.19
C PHE A 166 -21.06 3.74 12.99
N ARG A 167 -20.32 2.64 13.09
CA ARG A 167 -20.66 1.55 14.00
C ARG A 167 -19.96 1.78 15.35
N HIS A 168 -20.73 2.00 16.40
CA HIS A 168 -20.24 2.22 17.77
C HIS A 168 -19.59 1.00 18.44
N THR A 169 -19.43 -0.14 17.75
CA THR A 169 -19.03 -1.41 18.38
C THR A 169 -17.53 -1.67 18.44
N CYS A 170 -16.67 -0.73 18.03
CA CYS A 170 -15.23 -0.85 18.27
C CYS A 170 -14.90 -0.24 19.64
N THR A 171 -14.82 -1.08 20.68
CA THR A 171 -14.42 -0.67 22.03
C THR A 171 -13.09 0.07 22.01
N TYR A 172 -13.11 1.30 22.50
CA TYR A 172 -11.94 2.16 22.69
C TYR A 172 -10.92 1.46 23.59
N SER A 173 -9.76 1.08 23.03
CA SER A 173 -8.61 0.63 23.82
C SER A 173 -7.74 1.85 24.11
N PRO A 174 -7.58 2.28 25.37
CA PRO A 174 -6.82 3.48 25.72
C PRO A 174 -5.31 3.35 25.45
N ILE A 175 -4.82 2.16 25.09
CA ILE A 175 -3.40 1.87 24.81
C ILE A 175 -3.05 2.10 23.32
N PHE A 176 -4.04 2.13 22.43
CA PHE A 176 -3.84 2.41 21.01
C PHE A 176 -4.73 3.59 20.59
N ARG A 177 -4.12 4.71 20.18
CA ARG A 177 -4.85 5.76 19.44
C ARG A 177 -5.48 5.12 18.18
N SER A 178 -6.76 4.81 18.27
CA SER A 178 -7.73 4.45 17.22
C SER A 178 -7.21 3.65 16.01
N ARG A 179 -6.72 2.41 16.22
CA ARG A 179 -6.57 1.45 15.11
C ARG A 179 -7.92 0.79 14.82
N HIS A 180 -8.62 1.26 13.80
CA HIS A 180 -9.83 0.62 13.32
C HIS A 180 -9.47 -0.40 12.23
N ARG A 181 -9.78 -1.67 12.46
CA ARG A 181 -9.70 -2.71 11.42
C ARG A 181 -11.09 -2.90 10.84
N ILE A 182 -11.27 -2.55 9.58
CA ILE A 182 -12.46 -2.97 8.83
C ILE A 182 -12.07 -4.27 8.14
N LYS A 183 -12.69 -5.38 8.56
CA LYS A 183 -12.54 -6.68 7.91
C LYS A 183 -13.71 -6.88 6.98
N ILE A 184 -13.46 -6.81 5.68
CA ILE A 184 -14.42 -7.23 4.66
C ILE A 184 -14.06 -8.67 4.30
N ILE A 185 -14.98 -9.60 4.58
CA ILE A 185 -14.82 -11.03 4.25
C ILE A 185 -15.64 -11.30 3.00
N HIS A 186 -14.97 -11.44 1.85
CA HIS A 186 -15.58 -12.03 0.67
C HIS A 186 -15.04 -13.45 0.52
N GLU A 187 -15.74 -14.43 1.10
CA GLU A 187 -15.51 -15.89 1.23
C GLU A 187 -14.05 -16.40 1.44
N HIS A 188 -13.03 -15.83 0.81
CA HIS A 188 -11.60 -16.13 0.95
C HIS A 188 -10.66 -14.90 0.92
N ILE A 189 -11.20 -13.67 0.90
CA ILE A 189 -10.43 -12.41 0.82
C ILE A 189 -10.60 -11.64 2.12
N GLU A 190 -9.46 -11.26 2.71
CA GLU A 190 -9.40 -10.32 3.82
C GLU A 190 -8.84 -8.99 3.33
N ILE A 191 -9.71 -7.97 3.24
CA ILE A 191 -9.28 -6.60 2.94
C ILE A 191 -8.92 -5.93 4.26
N MET A 192 -7.70 -5.43 4.38
CA MET A 192 -7.24 -4.67 5.53
C MET A 192 -7.11 -3.19 5.18
N LEU A 193 -7.85 -2.35 5.91
CA LEU A 193 -7.81 -0.89 5.80
C LEU A 193 -7.16 -0.32 7.06
N TYR A 194 -6.15 0.54 6.91
CA TYR A 194 -5.46 1.21 8.02
C TYR A 194 -5.59 2.74 7.94
N PRO A 195 -6.01 3.41 9.03
CA PRO A 195 -5.97 4.88 9.11
C PRO A 195 -4.52 5.37 9.37
N ARG A 196 -4.11 6.46 8.70
CA ARG A 196 -2.83 7.14 8.99
C ARG A 196 -2.87 7.90 10.31
N LEU A 197 -1.75 7.88 11.04
CA LEU A 197 -1.55 8.43 12.41
C LEU A 197 -1.44 9.97 12.50
N VAL A 198 -2.01 10.75 11.58
CA VAL A 198 -1.96 12.22 11.64
C VAL A 198 -3.39 12.79 11.60
N SER A 199 -3.92 13.04 12.79
CA SER A 199 -5.04 13.94 13.18
C SER A 199 -6.17 14.28 12.18
N PHE A 200 -6.59 13.35 11.34
CA PHE A 200 -7.83 13.47 10.58
C PHE A 200 -8.54 12.12 10.64
N ASP A 201 -9.79 12.14 11.07
CA ASP A 201 -10.64 10.95 11.10
C ASP A 201 -10.74 10.35 9.70
N HIS A 202 -10.37 9.07 9.55
CA HIS A 202 -10.40 8.37 8.26
C HIS A 202 -11.03 6.98 8.42
N TYR A 203 -12.15 6.73 7.73
CA TYR A 203 -12.82 5.43 7.60
C TYR A 203 -13.32 5.23 6.15
N TYR A 204 -13.39 3.98 5.68
CA TYR A 204 -13.66 3.61 4.27
C TYR A 204 -14.82 2.62 4.07
N LEU A 205 -15.03 2.36 2.77
CA LEU A 205 -16.25 2.18 2.00
C LEU A 205 -17.14 0.97 2.32
N ARG A 206 -18.42 1.19 1.99
CA ARG A 206 -19.53 0.25 1.92
C ARG A 206 -19.44 -0.60 0.65
N ILE A 207 -19.43 -1.93 0.81
CA ILE A 207 -19.71 -2.85 -0.30
C ILE A 207 -21.22 -3.10 -0.29
N THR A 208 -21.95 -2.54 -1.25
CA THR A 208 -23.30 -2.97 -1.57
C THR A 208 -23.25 -3.79 -2.85
N ARG A 209 -23.50 -5.10 -2.74
CA ARG A 209 -23.91 -5.92 -3.89
C ARG A 209 -25.26 -5.39 -4.39
N GLN A 210 -25.39 -5.18 -5.69
CA GLN A 210 -26.68 -5.39 -6.38
C GLN A 210 -26.82 -6.88 -6.66
#